data_AF-A0A5E4JTZ1-F1
#
_entry.id   AF-A0A5E4JTZ1-F1
#
_cell.length_a   1.000
_cell.length_b   1.000
_cell.length_c   1.000
_cell.angle_alpha   90.00
_cell.angle_beta   90.00
_cell.angle_gamma   90.00
#
_symmetry.space_group_name_H-M   'P 1'
#
loop_
_entity.id
_entity.type
_entity.pdbx_description
1 polymer ?
#
loop_
_entity_poly.entity_id
_entity_poly.type
_entity_poly.pdbx_seq_one_letter_code
_entity_poly.pdbx_strand_id
1 'polypeptide(L)'
;MELQKRLAANALKCGPNRIRFDPEKRAEIKEAITTFDVKRLINKGIIIKLQSKGVSRARAKKIQSQKRKGRQAGHGSRKGKATARQNPKDTWIAGVRTQRKLIKKLRDNQLIDKQAFRDLYGKVKGGFFRSTKHIKIYIKEQEMIKRK
;
A
#
# COMPACT_ATOMS: atom_id res chain seq x y z
N MET A 1 -17.64 -18.41 -35.43
CA MET A 1 -16.65 -18.93 -34.46
C MET A 1 -16.79 -18.33 -33.06
N GLU A 2 -17.92 -17.67 -32.74
CA GLU A 2 -18.12 -17.06 -31.41
C GLU A 2 -18.28 -18.12 -30.31
N LEU A 3 -18.93 -19.25 -30.63
CA LEU A 3 -19.05 -20.38 -29.71
C LEU A 3 -17.68 -20.92 -29.30
N GLN A 4 -16.81 -21.25 -30.27
CA GLN A 4 -15.47 -21.77 -30.02
C GLN A 4 -14.62 -20.79 -29.23
N LYS A 5 -14.74 -19.49 -29.54
CA LYS A 5 -14.02 -18.42 -28.82
C LYS A 5 -14.50 -18.31 -27.38
N ARG A 6 -15.81 -18.45 -27.13
CA ARG A 6 -16.39 -18.49 -25.78
C ARG A 6 -15.98 -19.75 -25.00
N LEU A 7 -16.00 -20.92 -25.63
CA LEU A 7 -15.59 -22.18 -25.00
C LEU A 7 -14.10 -22.17 -24.65
N ALA A 8 -13.26 -21.67 -25.54
CA ALA A 8 -11.83 -21.49 -25.29
C ALA A 8 -11.57 -20.45 -24.18
N ALA A 9 -12.36 -19.38 -24.12
CA ALA A 9 -12.29 -18.35 -23.07
C ALA A 9 -12.57 -18.93 -21.68
N ASN A 10 -13.63 -19.74 -21.60
CA ASN A 10 -14.00 -20.40 -20.37
C ASN A 10 -12.94 -21.43 -19.96
N ALA A 11 -12.41 -22.21 -20.91
CA ALA A 11 -11.35 -23.18 -20.65
C ALA A 11 -10.04 -22.52 -20.15
N LEU A 12 -9.66 -21.38 -20.75
CA LEU A 12 -8.43 -20.64 -20.44
C LEU A 12 -8.59 -19.56 -19.35
N LYS A 13 -9.79 -19.42 -18.78
CA LYS A 13 -10.16 -18.39 -17.80
C LYS A 13 -9.70 -16.98 -18.24
N CYS A 14 -10.11 -16.58 -19.45
CA CYS A 14 -9.82 -15.24 -19.99
C CYS A 14 -10.98 -14.71 -20.83
N GLY A 15 -10.98 -13.39 -21.11
CA GLY A 15 -11.98 -12.82 -22.02
C GLY A 15 -11.80 -13.29 -23.47
N PRO A 16 -12.87 -13.30 -24.27
CA PRO A 16 -12.85 -13.77 -25.67
C PRO A 16 -11.85 -12.99 -26.54
N ASN A 17 -11.65 -11.70 -26.25
CA ASN A 17 -10.69 -10.85 -26.98
C ASN A 17 -9.23 -11.27 -26.83
N ARG A 18 -8.90 -12.11 -25.83
CA ARG A 18 -7.55 -12.61 -25.59
C ARG A 18 -7.27 -13.94 -26.29
N ILE A 19 -8.21 -14.46 -27.08
CA ILE A 19 -8.03 -15.73 -27.78
C ILE A 19 -7.68 -15.43 -29.22
N ARG A 20 -6.57 -16.03 -29.65
CA ARG A 20 -6.12 -16.01 -31.02
C ARG A 20 -6.27 -17.40 -31.62
N PHE A 21 -6.88 -17.46 -32.78
CA PHE A 21 -6.96 -18.65 -33.61
C PHE A 21 -5.88 -18.60 -34.68
N ASP A 22 -5.31 -19.77 -34.98
CA ASP A 22 -4.49 -19.95 -36.17
C ASP A 22 -5.35 -19.74 -37.43
N PRO A 23 -4.98 -18.80 -38.33
CA PRO A 23 -5.74 -18.54 -39.55
C PRO A 23 -5.79 -19.75 -40.50
N GLU A 24 -4.73 -20.57 -40.54
CA GLU A 24 -4.59 -21.70 -41.49
C GLU A 24 -5.49 -22.89 -41.10
N LYS A 25 -5.68 -23.11 -39.79
CA LYS A 25 -6.45 -24.25 -39.26
C LYS A 25 -7.91 -23.92 -38.93
N ARG A 26 -8.49 -22.95 -39.64
CA ARG A 26 -9.85 -22.45 -39.37
C ARG A 26 -10.92 -23.54 -39.57
N ALA A 27 -10.71 -24.48 -40.49
CA ALA A 27 -11.61 -25.61 -40.70
C ALA A 27 -11.65 -26.56 -39.48
N GLU A 28 -10.49 -27.00 -38.99
CA GLU A 28 -10.35 -27.87 -37.79
C GLU A 28 -10.95 -27.20 -36.54
N ILE A 29 -10.80 -25.87 -36.40
CA ILE A 29 -11.41 -25.12 -35.29
C ILE A 29 -12.94 -25.11 -35.41
N LYS A 30 -13.51 -25.11 -36.62
CA LYS A 30 -14.95 -24.99 -36.84
C LYS A 30 -15.67 -26.30 -36.49
N GLU A 31 -14.99 -27.41 -36.73
CA GLU A 31 -15.44 -28.77 -36.40
C GLU A 31 -15.46 -29.04 -34.89
N ALA A 32 -14.68 -28.30 -34.10
CA ALA A 32 -14.69 -28.43 -32.64
C ALA A 32 -15.97 -27.81 -32.04
N ILE A 33 -16.87 -28.69 -31.56
CA ILE A 33 -18.14 -28.30 -30.93
C ILE A 33 -18.05 -28.44 -29.40
N THR A 34 -17.36 -29.46 -28.89
CA THR A 34 -17.29 -29.75 -27.45
C THR A 34 -16.17 -28.99 -26.74
N THR A 35 -16.29 -28.86 -25.42
CA THR A 35 -15.21 -28.28 -24.59
C THR A 35 -13.95 -29.13 -24.59
N PHE A 36 -14.07 -30.44 -24.77
CA PHE A 36 -12.95 -31.38 -24.85
C PHE A 36 -12.14 -31.16 -26.13
N ASP A 37 -12.80 -31.02 -27.28
CA ASP A 37 -12.13 -30.77 -28.56
C ASP A 37 -11.39 -29.43 -28.55
N VAL A 38 -12.02 -28.39 -27.99
CA VAL A 38 -11.38 -27.08 -27.82
C VAL A 38 -10.14 -27.17 -26.92
N LYS A 39 -10.18 -27.95 -25.83
CA LYS A 39 -9.00 -28.20 -24.99
C LYS A 39 -7.89 -28.93 -25.75
N ARG A 40 -8.24 -29.90 -26.59
CA ARG A 40 -7.28 -30.60 -27.47
C ARG A 40 -6.60 -29.63 -28.44
N LEU A 41 -7.36 -28.72 -29.06
CA LEU A 41 -6.83 -27.68 -29.95
C LEU A 41 -5.95 -26.65 -29.22
N ILE A 42 -6.27 -26.31 -27.97
CA ILE A 42 -5.41 -25.49 -27.11
C ILE A 42 -4.08 -26.20 -26.83
N ASN A 43 -4.12 -27.50 -26.49
CA ASN A 43 -2.91 -28.28 -26.22
C ASN A 43 -2.04 -28.44 -27.48
N LYS A 44 -2.65 -28.56 -28.66
CA LYS A 44 -1.94 -28.54 -29.95
C LYS A 44 -1.37 -27.16 -30.34
N GLY A 45 -1.69 -26.09 -29.59
CA GLY A 45 -1.24 -24.73 -29.88
C GLY A 45 -2.00 -24.00 -31.00
N ILE A 46 -3.11 -24.57 -31.50
CA ILE A 46 -3.92 -23.99 -32.56
C ILE A 46 -4.77 -22.81 -32.03
N ILE A 47 -5.16 -22.90 -30.76
CA ILE A 47 -5.86 -21.85 -30.03
C ILE A 47 -4.93 -21.32 -28.93
N ILE A 48 -4.57 -20.04 -28.99
CA ILE A 48 -3.58 -19.43 -28.09
C ILE A 48 -4.22 -18.34 -27.24
N LYS A 49 -3.84 -18.32 -25.95
CA LYS A 49 -4.12 -17.22 -25.03
C LYS A 49 -3.09 -16.11 -25.21
N LEU A 50 -3.52 -14.96 -25.70
CA LEU A 50 -2.70 -13.74 -25.73
C LEU A 50 -2.43 -13.24 -24.30
N GLN A 51 -1.20 -12.79 -24.07
CA GLN A 51 -0.82 -12.09 -22.85
C GLN A 51 -1.67 -10.83 -22.66
N SER A 52 -2.02 -10.50 -21.42
CA SER A 52 -2.77 -9.29 -21.13
C SER A 52 -1.89 -8.07 -21.35
N LYS A 53 -2.42 -7.06 -22.03
CA LYS A 53 -1.77 -5.75 -22.13
C LYS A 53 -1.79 -5.07 -20.76
N GLY A 54 -0.63 -5.00 -20.10
CA GLY A 54 -0.46 -4.26 -18.84
C GLY A 54 -0.12 -2.79 -19.09
N VAL A 55 -0.44 -1.92 -18.12
CA VAL A 55 0.00 -0.51 -18.15
C VAL A 55 1.28 -0.36 -17.34
N SER A 56 2.30 0.24 -17.94
CA SER A 56 3.58 0.44 -17.25
C SER A 56 3.45 1.47 -16.12
N ARG A 57 4.12 1.20 -14.98
CA ARG A 57 4.16 2.11 -13.81
C ARG A 57 5.49 2.85 -13.67
N ALA A 58 6.37 2.80 -14.67
CA ALA A 58 7.73 3.35 -14.60
C ALA A 58 7.74 4.86 -14.30
N ARG A 59 6.92 5.64 -15.02
CA ARG A 59 6.79 7.10 -14.80
C ARG A 59 6.24 7.44 -13.42
N ALA A 60 5.22 6.71 -12.98
CA ALA A 60 4.63 6.89 -11.65
C ALA A 60 5.66 6.59 -10.53
N LYS A 61 6.46 5.52 -10.67
CA LYS A 61 7.55 5.18 -9.74
C LYS A 61 8.64 6.25 -9.72
N LYS A 62 9.03 6.79 -10.88
CA LYS A 62 9.99 7.90 -10.97
C LYS A 62 9.50 9.13 -10.20
N ILE A 63 8.24 9.54 -10.41
CA ILE A 63 7.61 10.66 -9.68
C ILE A 63 7.56 10.38 -8.17
N GLN A 64 7.15 9.17 -7.76
CA GLN A 64 7.11 8.80 -6.35
C GLN A 64 8.49 8.88 -5.68
N SER A 65 9.54 8.44 -6.37
CA SER A 65 10.93 8.55 -5.88
C SER A 65 11.35 10.02 -5.70
N GLN A 66 11.04 10.89 -6.66
CA GLN A 66 11.32 12.33 -6.53
C GLN A 66 10.54 12.96 -5.37
N LYS A 67 9.26 12.61 -5.19
CA LYS A 67 8.42 13.07 -4.08
C LYS A 67 8.96 12.61 -2.71
N ARG A 68 9.46 11.38 -2.60
CA ARG A 68 10.10 10.87 -1.37
C ARG A 68 11.35 11.67 -0.99
N LYS A 69 12.08 12.20 -1.97
CA LYS A 69 13.22 13.10 -1.77
C LYS A 69 12.81 14.55 -1.44
N GLY A 70 11.51 14.85 -1.36
CA GLY A 70 10.99 16.21 -1.12
C GLY A 70 10.84 17.08 -2.38
N ARG A 71 11.14 16.56 -3.57
CA ARG A 71 10.95 17.28 -4.85
C ARG A 71 9.50 17.19 -5.32
N GLN A 72 9.10 18.07 -6.25
CA GLN A 72 7.73 18.10 -6.82
C GLN A 72 6.61 18.24 -5.77
N ALA A 73 6.90 18.93 -4.66
CA ALA A 73 6.00 19.15 -3.54
C ALA A 73 5.81 20.63 -3.19
N GLY A 74 6.19 21.55 -4.09
CA GLY A 74 6.06 23.00 -3.91
C GLY A 74 4.62 23.51 -4.00
N HIS A 75 4.41 24.80 -3.72
CA HIS A 75 3.08 25.44 -3.65
C HIS A 75 2.30 25.30 -4.96
N GLY A 76 2.91 25.56 -6.11
CA GLY A 76 2.25 25.42 -7.43
C GLY A 76 1.85 23.99 -7.81
N SER A 77 2.42 22.96 -7.18
CA SER A 77 2.02 21.56 -7.39
C SER A 77 0.89 21.11 -6.45
N ARG A 78 0.58 21.91 -5.40
CA ARG A 78 -0.43 21.58 -4.39
C ARG A 78 -1.77 22.20 -4.80
N LYS A 79 -2.78 21.35 -5.02
CA LYS A 79 -4.14 21.81 -5.39
C LYS A 79 -5.13 21.82 -4.22
N GLY A 80 -4.92 20.95 -3.22
CA GLY A 80 -5.83 20.81 -2.08
C GLY A 80 -5.46 21.66 -0.86
N LYS A 81 -6.47 22.07 -0.08
CA LYS A 81 -6.30 22.74 1.23
C LYS A 81 -5.37 21.93 2.14
N ALA A 82 -4.63 22.62 3.01
CA ALA A 82 -3.68 21.97 3.93
C ALA A 82 -4.35 20.89 4.82
N THR A 83 -5.54 21.19 5.35
CA THR A 83 -6.31 20.26 6.19
C THR A 83 -6.79 19.01 5.46
N ALA A 84 -7.01 19.09 4.14
CA ALA A 84 -7.40 17.96 3.31
C ALA A 84 -6.18 17.08 2.93
N ARG A 85 -5.01 17.69 2.74
CA ARG A 85 -3.75 16.96 2.49
C ARG A 85 -3.22 16.27 3.74
N GLN A 86 -3.46 16.87 4.91
CA GLN A 86 -3.08 16.33 6.20
C GLN A 86 -4.10 16.77 7.25
N ASN A 87 -4.87 15.81 7.76
CA ASN A 87 -5.86 16.07 8.79
C ASN A 87 -5.18 16.44 10.12
N PRO A 88 -5.53 17.58 10.74
CA PRO A 88 -4.97 17.98 12.03
C PRO A 88 -5.22 16.94 13.13
N LYS A 89 -6.40 16.31 13.13
CA LYS A 89 -6.77 15.31 14.14
C LYS A 89 -5.91 14.05 14.05
N ASP A 90 -5.67 13.55 12.84
CA ASP A 90 -4.84 12.36 12.63
C ASP A 90 -3.39 12.62 13.01
N THR A 91 -2.89 13.82 12.72
CA THR A 91 -1.55 14.27 13.10
C THR A 91 -1.40 14.33 14.62
N TRP A 92 -2.39 14.90 15.32
CA TRP A 92 -2.45 14.94 16.77
C TRP A 92 -2.48 13.54 17.39
N ILE A 93 -3.35 12.67 16.88
CA ILE A 93 -3.46 11.28 17.35
C ILE A 93 -2.13 10.54 17.18
N ALA A 94 -1.46 10.66 16.04
CA ALA A 94 -0.16 10.05 15.79
C ALA A 94 0.93 10.58 16.75
N GLY A 95 0.95 11.90 17.00
CA GLY A 95 1.86 12.52 17.96
C GLY A 95 1.63 12.03 19.39
N VAL A 96 0.40 12.09 19.90
CA VAL A 96 0.06 11.65 21.27
C VAL A 96 0.34 10.15 21.46
N ARG A 97 0.00 9.30 20.48
CA ARG A 97 0.26 7.85 20.56
C ARG A 97 1.74 7.53 20.60
N THR A 98 2.56 8.18 19.78
CA THR A 98 4.02 7.96 19.77
C THR A 98 4.66 8.42 21.08
N GLN A 99 4.23 9.56 21.62
CA GLN A 99 4.67 10.09 22.92
C GLN A 99 4.29 9.15 24.08
N ARG A 100 3.02 8.70 24.16
CA ARG A 100 2.57 7.76 25.19
C ARG A 100 3.27 6.40 25.09
N LYS A 101 3.51 5.91 23.88
CA LYS A 101 4.27 4.67 23.65
C LYS A 101 5.69 4.77 24.22
N LEU A 102 6.35 5.91 24.04
CA LEU A 102 7.68 6.16 24.63
C LEU A 102 7.63 6.12 26.16
N ILE A 103 6.72 6.87 26.78
CA ILE A 103 6.61 6.95 28.25
C ILE A 103 6.25 5.58 28.83
N LYS A 104 5.36 4.82 28.18
CA LYS A 104 5.05 3.44 28.57
C LYS A 104 6.30 2.55 28.52
N LYS A 105 7.08 2.62 27.45
CA LYS A 105 8.34 1.87 27.32
C LYS A 105 9.35 2.22 28.42
N LEU A 106 9.48 3.50 28.78
CA LEU A 106 10.38 3.93 29.85
C LEU A 106 9.96 3.37 31.22
N ARG A 107 8.66 3.34 31.50
CA ARG A 107 8.11 2.75 32.73
C ARG A 107 8.31 1.23 32.75
N ASP A 108 8.02 0.55 31.65
CA ASP A 108 8.13 -0.92 31.56
C ASP A 108 9.60 -1.36 31.75
N ASN A 109 10.56 -0.53 31.32
CA ASN A 109 11.98 -0.71 31.58
C ASN A 109 12.45 -0.21 32.96
N GLN A 110 11.54 0.23 33.83
CA GLN A 110 11.81 0.77 35.17
C GLN A 110 12.74 1.99 35.21
N LEU A 111 12.90 2.71 34.09
CA LEU A 111 13.75 3.91 34.00
C LEU A 111 13.11 5.13 34.67
N ILE A 112 11.78 5.13 34.79
CA ILE A 112 11.01 6.20 35.44
C ILE A 112 10.12 5.61 36.53
N ASP A 113 9.87 6.40 37.57
CA ASP A 113 8.95 6.00 38.62
C ASP A 113 7.47 6.04 38.17
N LYS A 114 6.59 5.35 38.89
CA LYS A 114 5.14 5.36 38.65
C LYS A 114 4.56 6.77 38.78
N GLN A 115 5.06 7.58 39.70
CA GLN A 115 4.61 8.96 39.86
C GLN A 115 5.03 9.83 38.66
N ALA A 116 6.30 9.71 38.25
CA ALA A 116 6.81 10.38 37.05
C ALA A 116 6.03 9.98 35.79
N PHE A 117 5.69 8.70 35.63
CA PHE A 117 4.84 8.23 34.52
C PHE A 117 3.49 8.93 34.46
N ARG A 118 2.79 9.07 35.61
CA ARG A 118 1.47 9.70 35.67
C ARG A 118 1.51 11.17 35.29
N ASP A 119 2.50 11.90 35.81
CA ASP A 119 2.72 13.32 35.51
C ASP A 119 3.01 13.53 34.01
N LEU A 120 3.97 12.79 33.46
CA LEU A 120 4.30 12.85 32.03
C LEU A 120 3.10 12.49 31.14
N TYR A 121 2.29 11.51 31.54
CA TYR A 121 1.09 11.12 30.81
C TYR A 121 0.03 12.23 30.79
N GLY A 122 -0.17 12.92 31.92
CA GLY A 122 -1.03 14.09 32.04
C GLY A 122 -0.56 15.24 31.14
N LYS A 123 0.74 15.54 31.15
CA LYS A 123 1.36 16.57 30.29
C LYS A 123 1.23 16.25 28.80
N VAL A 124 1.35 14.98 28.41
CA VAL A 124 1.06 14.55 27.02
C VAL A 124 -0.41 14.76 26.66
N LYS A 125 -1.35 14.44 27.55
CA LYS A 125 -2.79 14.70 27.31
C LYS A 125 -3.05 16.19 27.06
N GLY A 126 -2.36 17.07 27.78
CA GLY A 126 -2.46 18.52 27.64
C GLY A 126 -1.68 19.13 26.46
N GLY A 127 -0.92 18.34 25.69
CA GLY A 127 -0.17 18.85 24.54
C GLY A 127 1.11 19.61 24.87
N PHE A 128 1.62 19.49 26.10
CA PHE A 128 2.85 20.16 26.54
C PHE A 128 4.06 19.77 25.69
N PHE A 129 4.09 18.53 25.19
CA PHE A 129 5.22 18.01 24.42
C PHE A 129 5.04 18.16 22.91
N ARG A 130 6.03 18.77 22.25
CA ARG A 130 6.10 18.90 20.78
C ARG A 130 6.55 17.62 20.08
N SER A 131 7.41 16.82 20.72
CA SER A 131 7.98 15.60 20.13
C SER A 131 8.46 14.62 21.20
N THR A 132 8.79 13.40 20.79
CA THR A 132 9.43 12.41 21.67
C THR A 132 10.80 12.86 22.18
N LYS A 133 11.53 13.68 21.41
CA LYS A 133 12.79 14.30 21.84
C LYS A 133 12.55 15.30 22.98
N HIS A 134 11.50 16.11 22.88
CA HIS A 134 11.15 17.08 23.93
C HIS A 134 10.89 16.37 25.28
N ILE A 135 10.20 15.22 25.25
CA ILE A 135 10.00 14.40 26.46
C ILE A 135 11.33 13.96 27.06
N LYS A 136 12.27 13.49 26.25
CA LYS A 136 13.58 13.03 26.74
C LYS A 136 14.39 14.16 27.38
N ILE A 137 14.36 15.35 26.78
CA ILE A 137 15.01 16.54 27.33
C ILE A 137 14.40 16.89 28.68
N TYR A 138 13.08 16.96 28.75
CA TYR A 138 12.34 17.25 29.97
C TYR A 138 12.64 16.26 31.10
N ILE A 139 12.64 14.96 30.81
CA ILE A 139 12.99 13.91 31.78
C ILE A 139 14.41 14.09 32.32
N LYS A 140 15.36 14.51 31.46
CA LYS A 140 16.75 14.75 31.84
C LYS A 140 16.88 15.98 32.73
N GLU A 141 16.22 17.08 32.37
CA GLU A 141 16.24 18.35 33.12
C GLU A 141 15.59 18.22 34.50
N GLN A 142 14.54 17.42 34.62
CA GLN A 142 13.83 17.17 35.87
C GLN A 142 14.38 15.98 36.67
N GLU A 143 15.51 15.41 36.23
CA GLU A 143 16.19 14.26 36.84
C GLU A 143 15.26 13.08 37.19
N MET A 144 14.21 12.85 36.39
CA MET A 144 13.17 11.85 36.68
C MET A 144 13.61 10.41 36.38
N ILE A 145 14.90 10.20 36.13
CA ILE A 145 15.49 8.90 35.79
C ILE A 145 15.86 8.21 37.10
N LYS A 146 15.37 6.99 37.31
CA LYS A 146 15.88 6.14 38.41
C LYS A 146 17.37 5.88 38.16
N ARG A 147 18.22 6.37 39.06
CA ARG A 147 19.60 5.88 39.14
C ARG A 147 19.53 4.42 39.57
N LYS A 148 20.25 3.59 38.83
CA LYS A 148 20.39 2.17 39.13
C LYS A 148 21.39 1.99 40.27
#